data_AF-A0A1E7I244-F1
#
_entry.id   AF-A0A1E7I244-F1
#
_cell.length_a   1.000
_cell.length_b   1.000
_cell.length_c   1.000
_cell.angle_alpha   90.00
_cell.angle_beta   90.00
_cell.angle_gamma   90.00
#
_symmetry.space_group_name_H-M   'P 1'
#
loop_
_entity.id
_entity.type
_entity.pdbx_description
1 polymer ?
#
loop_
_entity_poly.entity_id
_entity_poly.type
_entity_poly.pdbx_seq_one_letter_code
_entity_poly.pdbx_strand_id
1 'polypeptide(L)'
;MTNQMKIPDDLQWAFQRLIDHLPDPLKDDDHTKQVILTYLKFEDEKLARHRIEIIKTHFREKTVKEASEIQTLLDLHTDGSDMSESDLSEGDSLEFPTN
;
A
#
# COMPACT_ATOMS: atom_id res chain seq x y z
N MET A 1 -12.12 -24.03 -9.05
CA MET A 1 -11.03 -24.94 -9.43
C MET A 1 -9.72 -24.26 -9.07
N THR A 2 -9.06 -24.69 -7.99
CA THR A 2 -7.73 -24.20 -7.63
C THR A 2 -6.73 -24.84 -8.59
N ASN A 3 -6.24 -24.09 -9.57
CA ASN A 3 -5.13 -24.51 -10.42
C ASN A 3 -3.89 -24.64 -9.53
N GLN A 4 -3.63 -25.83 -8.99
CA GLN A 4 -2.40 -26.08 -8.25
C GLN A 4 -1.23 -25.85 -9.20
N MET A 5 -0.46 -24.81 -8.88
CA MET A 5 0.70 -24.40 -9.63
C MET A 5 1.77 -25.50 -9.53
N LYS A 6 2.03 -26.20 -10.63
CA LYS A 6 3.07 -27.23 -10.69
C LYS A 6 4.44 -26.56 -10.79
N ILE A 7 5.17 -26.57 -9.68
CA ILE A 7 6.56 -26.12 -9.59
C ILE A 7 7.45 -27.32 -9.93
N PRO A 8 8.40 -27.21 -10.88
CA PRO A 8 9.39 -28.25 -11.16
C PRO A 8 10.25 -28.56 -9.92
N ASP A 9 10.58 -29.84 -9.70
CA ASP A 9 11.31 -30.31 -8.50
C ASP A 9 12.68 -29.65 -8.35
N ASP A 10 13.37 -29.41 -9.47
CA ASP A 10 14.66 -28.74 -9.56
C ASP A 10 14.60 -27.25 -9.13
N LEU A 11 13.45 -26.61 -9.36
CA LEU A 11 13.23 -25.21 -9.01
C LEU A 11 12.55 -25.04 -7.64
N GLN A 12 12.08 -26.12 -7.02
CA GLN A 12 11.26 -26.07 -5.81
C GLN A 12 11.98 -25.37 -4.66
N TRP A 13 13.26 -25.68 -4.44
CA TRP A 13 14.05 -25.07 -3.36
C TRP A 13 14.33 -23.58 -3.62
N ALA A 14 14.71 -23.23 -4.85
CA ALA A 14 14.98 -21.84 -5.22
C ALA A 14 13.70 -20.99 -5.16
N PHE A 15 12.58 -21.55 -5.63
CA PHE A 15 11.27 -20.93 -5.54
C PHE A 15 10.86 -20.67 -4.09
N GLN A 16 10.94 -21.67 -3.21
CA GLN A 16 10.57 -21.52 -1.81
C GLN A 16 11.40 -20.43 -1.13
N ARG A 17 12.72 -20.45 -1.32
CA ARG A 17 13.62 -19.43 -0.78
C ARG A 17 13.24 -18.02 -1.23
N LEU A 18 12.84 -17.86 -2.49
CA LEU A 18 12.44 -16.57 -3.06
C LEU A 18 11.08 -16.10 -2.51
N ILE A 19 10.13 -17.01 -2.30
CA ILE A 19 8.84 -16.70 -1.65
C ILE A 19 9.05 -16.26 -0.20
N ASP A 20 9.96 -16.89 0.54
CA ASP A 20 10.22 -16.53 1.94
C ASP A 20 10.72 -15.08 2.12
N HIS A 21 11.30 -14.48 1.07
CA HIS A 21 11.73 -13.09 1.06
C HIS A 21 10.62 -12.06 0.76
N LEU A 22 9.42 -12.52 0.38
CA LEU A 22 8.28 -11.64 0.15
C LEU A 22 7.63 -11.20 1.47
N PRO A 23 6.94 -10.05 1.47
CA PRO A 23 5.98 -9.70 2.52
C PRO A 23 4.90 -10.77 2.66
N ASP A 24 4.45 -11.06 3.89
CA ASP A 24 3.44 -12.11 4.17
C ASP A 24 2.18 -12.04 3.30
N PRO A 25 1.60 -10.86 3.01
CA PRO A 25 0.42 -10.78 2.13
C PRO A 25 0.67 -11.25 0.68
N LEU A 26 1.92 -11.22 0.23
CA LEU A 26 2.33 -11.61 -1.11
C LEU A 26 2.84 -13.05 -1.18
N LYS A 27 3.14 -13.68 -0.03
CA LYS A 27 3.55 -15.08 0.02
C LYS A 27 2.46 -16.02 -0.42
N ASP A 28 1.20 -15.64 -0.25
CA ASP A 28 0.04 -16.44 -0.65
C ASP A 28 -0.60 -16.01 -1.97
N ASP A 29 -0.15 -14.91 -2.56
CA ASP A 29 -0.68 -14.39 -3.81
C ASP A 29 -0.28 -15.25 -5.01
N ASP A 30 -1.27 -15.90 -5.64
CA ASP A 30 -1.09 -16.81 -6.77
C ASP A 30 -0.44 -16.10 -7.97
N HIS A 31 -0.77 -14.82 -8.19
CA HIS A 31 -0.18 -14.05 -9.28
C HIS A 31 1.33 -13.81 -9.05
N THR A 32 1.70 -13.37 -7.85
CA THR A 32 3.09 -13.15 -7.44
C THR A 32 3.89 -14.44 -7.53
N LYS A 33 3.34 -15.57 -7.04
CA LYS A 33 3.93 -16.89 -7.18
C LYS A 33 4.20 -17.21 -8.65
N GLN A 34 3.20 -17.08 -9.54
CA GLN A 34 3.36 -17.35 -10.97
C GLN A 34 4.45 -16.52 -11.63
N VAL A 35 4.51 -15.23 -11.31
CA VAL A 35 5.53 -14.32 -11.84
C VAL A 35 6.92 -14.79 -11.42
N ILE A 36 7.13 -15.11 -10.14
CA ILE A 36 8.43 -15.58 -9.62
C ILE A 36 8.84 -16.91 -10.28
N LEU A 37 7.93 -17.87 -10.40
CA LEU A 37 8.23 -19.15 -11.06
C LEU A 37 8.60 -18.95 -12.53
N THR A 38 7.92 -18.02 -13.21
CA THR A 38 8.22 -17.70 -14.62
C THR A 38 9.66 -17.22 -14.75
N TYR A 39 10.09 -16.29 -13.89
CA TYR A 39 11.48 -15.81 -13.90
C TYR A 39 12.51 -16.89 -13.56
N LEU A 40 12.21 -17.77 -12.61
CA LEU A 40 13.06 -18.93 -12.30
C LEU A 40 13.22 -19.90 -13.48
N LYS A 41 12.13 -20.14 -14.24
CA LYS A 41 12.15 -21.03 -15.41
C LYS A 41 12.99 -20.50 -16.57
N PHE A 42 13.25 -19.19 -16.62
CA PHE A 42 14.18 -18.60 -17.59
C PHE A 42 15.65 -18.72 -17.16
N GLU A 43 15.94 -19.53 -16.14
CA GLU A 43 17.28 -19.80 -15.56
C GLU A 43 18.04 -18.54 -15.08
N ASP A 44 17.37 -17.40 -14.99
CA ASP A 44 17.98 -16.16 -14.51
C ASP A 44 17.54 -15.87 -13.06
N GLU A 45 18.20 -16.53 -12.11
CA GLU A 45 17.98 -16.31 -10.68
C GLU A 45 18.20 -14.83 -10.30
N LYS A 46 19.13 -14.15 -10.99
CA LYS A 46 19.42 -12.73 -10.75
C LYS A 46 18.23 -11.87 -11.14
N LEU A 47 17.57 -12.19 -12.25
CA LEU A 47 16.33 -11.54 -12.68
C LEU A 47 15.17 -11.82 -11.71
N ALA A 48 15.03 -13.05 -11.23
CA ALA A 48 14.01 -13.40 -10.23
C ALA A 48 14.20 -12.60 -8.92
N ARG A 49 15.43 -12.48 -8.44
CA ARG A 49 15.77 -11.65 -7.28
C ARG A 49 15.48 -10.17 -7.51
N HIS A 50 15.87 -9.64 -8.66
CA HIS A 50 15.61 -8.23 -8.99
C HIS A 50 14.10 -7.95 -9.02
N ARG A 51 13.30 -8.89 -9.55
CA ARG A 51 11.84 -8.77 -9.54
C ARG A 51 11.26 -8.71 -8.13
N ILE A 52 11.79 -9.51 -7.19
CA ILE A 52 11.34 -9.48 -5.79
C ILE A 52 11.61 -8.13 -5.14
N GLU A 53 12.77 -7.52 -5.40
CA GLU A 53 13.06 -6.18 -4.89
C GLU A 53 12.11 -5.11 -5.45
N ILE A 54 11.75 -5.22 -6.74
CA ILE A 54 10.73 -4.34 -7.35
C ILE A 54 9.37 -4.55 -6.65
N ILE A 55 8.95 -5.80 -6.46
CA ILE A 55 7.68 -6.14 -5.80
C ILE A 55 7.64 -5.59 -4.37
N LYS A 56 8.71 -5.78 -3.60
CA LYS A 56 8.84 -5.23 -2.23
C LYS A 56 8.76 -3.70 -2.23
N THR A 57 9.46 -3.05 -3.15
CA THR A 57 9.46 -1.59 -3.27
C THR A 57 8.07 -1.07 -3.58
N HIS A 58 7.40 -1.66 -4.56
CA HIS A 58 6.06 -1.25 -4.96
C HIS A 58 5.01 -1.51 -3.86
N PHE A 59 5.12 -2.64 -3.16
CA PHE A 59 4.27 -2.94 -2.01
C PHE A 59 4.44 -1.91 -0.88
N ARG A 60 5.68 -1.51 -0.59
CA ARG A 60 5.97 -0.47 0.38
C ARG A 60 5.43 0.90 -0.06
N GLU A 61 5.59 1.27 -1.33
CA GLU A 61 5.04 2.53 -1.85
C GLU A 61 3.51 2.56 -1.79
N LYS A 62 2.86 1.44 -2.14
CA LYS A 62 1.40 1.33 -2.09
C LYS A 62 0.89 1.42 -0.65
N THR A 63 1.49 0.70 0.29
CA THR A 63 1.12 0.76 1.72
C THR A 63 1.38 2.13 2.33
N VAL A 64 2.47 2.82 1.95
CA VAL A 64 2.73 4.20 2.40
C VAL A 64 1.71 5.17 1.82
N LYS A 65 1.32 5.00 0.54
CA LYS A 65 0.30 5.84 -0.09
C LYS A 65 -1.08 5.61 0.54
N GLU A 66 -1.46 4.36 0.78
CA GLU A 66 -2.70 4.01 1.47
C GLU A 66 -2.71 4.52 2.92
N ALA A 67 -1.59 4.43 3.64
CA ALA A 67 -1.48 4.99 4.99
C ALA A 67 -1.60 6.53 4.98
N SER A 68 -1.00 7.20 4.00
CA SER A 68 -1.15 8.65 3.82
C SER A 68 -2.59 9.03 3.46
N GLU A 69 -3.25 8.30 2.56
CA GLU A 69 -4.65 8.53 2.18
C GLU A 69 -5.61 8.31 3.36
N ILE A 70 -5.37 7.29 4.19
CA ILE A 70 -6.12 7.07 5.43
C ILE A 70 -5.89 8.21 6.43
N GLN A 71 -4.64 8.69 6.57
CA GLN A 71 -4.34 9.83 7.45
C GLN A 71 -5.05 11.10 6.97
N THR A 72 -5.07 11.41 5.68
CA THR A 72 -5.80 12.58 5.16
C THR A 72 -7.31 12.47 5.40
N LEU A 73 -7.89 11.28 5.26
CA LEU A 73 -9.31 11.06 5.57
C LEU A 73 -9.57 11.21 7.08
N LEU A 74 -8.69 10.70 7.93
CA LEU A 74 -8.82 10.81 9.38
C LEU A 74 -8.70 12.27 9.85
N ASP A 75 -7.75 13.04 9.31
CA ASP A 75 -7.59 14.46 9.60
C ASP A 75 -8.82 15.27 9.15
N LEU A 76 -9.40 14.94 7.98
CA LEU A 76 -10.63 15.57 7.47
C LEU A 76 -11.85 15.28 8.37
N HIS A 77 -11.90 14.10 8.99
CA HIS A 77 -12.98 13.70 9.90
C HIS A 77 -12.78 14.21 11.34
N THR A 78 -11.58 14.64 11.71
CA THR A 78 -11.27 15.13 13.07
C THR A 78 -11.44 16.65 13.19
N ASP A 79 -11.39 17.39 12.07
CA ASP A 79 -11.63 18.85 12.03
C ASP A 79 -13.13 19.25 11.90
N GLY A 80 -14.03 18.27 11.87
CA GLY A 80 -15.46 18.47 11.59
C GLY A 80 -16.43 18.22 12.75
N SER A 81 -15.94 18.08 13.99
CA SER A 81 -16.77 17.84 15.17
C SER A 81 -16.37 18.74 16.34
N ASP A 82 -16.56 20.05 16.20
CA ASP A 82 -17.01 20.82 17.35
C ASP A 82 -17.99 21.93 16.96
N MET A 83 -19.19 21.79 17.52
CA MET A 83 -20.27 22.75 17.73
C MET A 83 -20.82 23.56 16.54
N SER A 84 -21.99 23.13 16.08
CA SER A 84 -23.06 24.05 15.71
C SER A 84 -23.52 24.84 16.92
N GLU A 85 -23.28 26.15 16.91
CA GLU A 85 -24.23 27.12 17.47
C GLU A 85 -24.25 28.35 16.57
N SER A 86 -25.29 28.40 15.75
CA SER A 86 -25.74 29.62 15.11
C SER A 86 -26.29 30.53 16.20
N ASP A 87 -25.72 31.73 16.36
CA ASP A 87 -26.51 32.86 16.82
C ASP A 87 -26.19 34.09 15.97
N LEU A 88 -27.15 34.42 15.12
CA LEU A 88 -27.25 35.70 14.46
C LEU A 88 -27.84 36.66 15.49
N SER A 89 -27.07 37.65 15.97
CA SER A 89 -27.66 38.82 16.61
C SER A 89 -27.05 40.09 16.02
N GLU A 90 -27.88 40.80 15.26
CA GLU A 90 -27.71 42.17 14.79
C GLU A 90 -27.40 43.11 15.98
N GLY A 91 -26.51 44.10 15.78
CA GLY A 91 -26.21 45.07 16.82
C GLY A 91 -25.08 46.06 16.51
N ASP A 92 -25.37 47.00 15.61
CA ASP A 92 -25.07 48.44 15.69
C ASP A 92 -23.67 49.02 16.05
N SER A 93 -23.38 50.09 15.31
CA SER A 93 -22.48 51.22 15.58
C SER A 93 -20.99 51.18 15.18
N LEU A 94 -20.75 51.87 14.06
CA LEU A 94 -19.52 52.54 13.66
C LEU A 94 -18.97 53.46 14.76
N GLU A 95 -17.68 53.34 15.09
CA GLU A 95 -16.90 54.47 15.60
C GLU A 95 -15.43 54.35 15.16
N PHE A 96 -14.97 55.33 14.37
CA PHE A 96 -13.56 55.48 14.00
C PHE A 96 -12.86 56.33 15.08
N PRO A 97 -11.67 55.95 15.58
CA PRO A 97 -10.84 56.89 16.29
C PRO A 97 -9.92 57.64 15.31
N THR A 98 -10.15 58.96 15.21
CA THR A 98 -9.15 59.93 14.79
C THR A 98 -8.08 60.07 15.87
N ASN A 99 -6.80 59.98 15.49
CA ASN A 99 -5.76 60.90 15.96
C ASN A 99 -4.59 60.93 14.97
#